data_AF-A0A9R0ZTQ3-F1
#
_entry.id   AF-A0A9R0ZTQ3-F1
#
_cell.length_a   1.000
_cell.length_b   1.000
_cell.length_c   1.000
_cell.angle_alpha   90.00
_cell.angle_beta   90.00
_cell.angle_gamma   90.00
#
_symmetry.space_group_name_H-M   'P 1'
#
loop_
_entity.id
_entity.type
_entity.pdbx_description
1 polymer ?
#
loop_
_entity_poly.entity_id
_entity_poly.type
_entity_poly.pdbx_seq_one_letter_code
_entity_poly.pdbx_strand_id
1 'polypeptide(L)'
;MVQYNFKKITVVPPGKDFIDIILSRTQRQTPTVVHKGYAINRIRQFYMRKVRYTQQNFYEKLSTIIDEFPRLDDIHPFYGDLLHVLYNKDHYKLALGQINTARNIIAKISKDYLRLLKYGDTLYRCKCLKVAALGRMCTVLKRISPSLAYLEQIRQHMARLPSIDPNTRTILICGYPNVGKSSFMNKVTRADVDVQPYAFTTKSLFVGHADYKYLRYQVIDTPGILDRPFEDRNIIEMCSITALAHLRAAVLFFLDISGSCGYTIAQQAALFHSIKSLFMNKPLVIVCNKTDLQPLDGLSEEDMKLVMEMKSEAMKTIPQGGDPSEEGVLLTMSALTDEGVMAVKNAACERLLEQRVEIKMKSKKINDCLNRFHVAMPKPRDNRDRPTCIPQAVLEAQAIAAAKEKKKLERDLENENGGAGVYSASLKKHYLLADDEWKEDILPEILDGHNVADFLDPDILERCEELEREEGLRLEEEAAQDAFMIDGHDELTEEQREILGKIRKKKARRGEADRVIPTLKPKHLFSGKRGVGKTQRR
;
A
#
# COMPACT_ATOMS: atom_id res chain seq x y z
N MET A 1 6.03 -12.06 0.49
CA MET A 1 5.43 -12.99 -0.48
C MET A 1 5.62 -12.40 -1.86
N VAL A 2 6.09 -13.17 -2.84
CA VAL A 2 6.31 -12.68 -4.21
C VAL A 2 4.94 -12.59 -4.89
N GLN A 3 4.37 -11.38 -4.96
CA GLN A 3 3.26 -11.12 -5.85
C GLN A 3 3.82 -10.94 -7.26
N TYR A 4 3.49 -11.86 -8.16
CA TYR A 4 3.86 -11.75 -9.56
C TYR A 4 3.00 -10.67 -10.20
N ASN A 5 3.63 -9.55 -10.57
CA ASN A 5 2.97 -8.44 -11.24
C ASN A 5 3.51 -8.30 -12.66
N PHE A 6 2.82 -8.93 -13.61
CA PHE A 6 3.19 -8.92 -15.03
C PHE A 6 2.91 -7.57 -15.72
N LYS A 7 2.28 -6.60 -15.05
CA LYS A 7 2.02 -5.26 -15.61
C LYS A 7 3.27 -4.36 -15.64
N LYS A 8 4.33 -4.74 -14.92
CA LYS A 8 5.58 -3.96 -14.85
C LYS A 8 6.50 -4.15 -16.06
N ILE A 9 6.22 -5.10 -16.94
CA ILE A 9 7.04 -5.39 -18.11
C ILE A 9 6.93 -4.25 -19.12
N THR A 10 8.07 -3.68 -19.50
CA THR A 10 8.18 -2.60 -20.47
C THR A 10 7.74 -3.04 -21.87
N VAL A 11 7.21 -2.10 -22.63
CA VAL A 11 6.76 -2.35 -24.01
C VAL A 11 7.94 -2.80 -24.87
N VAL A 12 7.74 -3.86 -25.64
CA VAL A 12 8.73 -4.41 -26.58
C VAL A 12 8.42 -3.85 -27.97
N PRO A 13 9.18 -2.85 -28.47
CA PRO A 13 8.87 -2.27 -29.76
C PRO A 13 9.22 -3.25 -30.90
N PRO A 14 8.51 -3.17 -32.03
CA PRO A 14 8.81 -4.00 -33.20
C PRO A 14 10.20 -3.65 -33.75
N GLY A 15 10.80 -4.58 -34.52
CA GLY A 15 12.19 -4.47 -34.94
C GLY A 15 12.54 -3.17 -35.70
N LYS A 16 11.61 -2.62 -36.48
CA LYS A 16 11.80 -1.34 -37.18
C LYS A 16 11.87 -0.17 -36.21
N ASP A 17 10.84 -0.01 -35.38
CA ASP A 17 10.75 1.08 -34.41
C ASP A 17 11.89 1.02 -33.39
N PHE A 18 12.30 -0.19 -32.99
CA PHE A 18 13.43 -0.39 -32.09
C PHE A 18 14.74 0.17 -32.70
N ILE A 19 14.98 -0.05 -34.00
CA ILE A 19 16.14 0.52 -34.72
C ILE A 19 16.03 2.04 -34.75
N ASP A 20 14.86 2.57 -35.11
CA ASP A 20 14.65 4.01 -35.27
C ASP A 20 14.83 4.76 -33.93
N ILE A 21 14.32 4.20 -32.82
CA ILE A 21 14.52 4.73 -31.47
C ILE A 21 16.01 4.82 -31.13
N ILE A 22 16.78 3.76 -31.38
CA ILE A 22 18.20 3.72 -31.00
C ILE A 22 19.06 4.62 -31.88
N LEU A 23 18.82 4.63 -33.19
CA LEU A 23 19.56 5.49 -34.11
C LEU A 23 19.24 6.97 -33.86
N SER A 24 17.97 7.30 -33.62
CA SER A 24 17.54 8.64 -33.24
C SER A 24 18.19 9.08 -31.93
N ARG A 25 18.20 8.22 -30.89
CA ARG A 25 18.88 8.52 -29.62
C ARG A 25 20.38 8.73 -29.80
N THR A 26 21.02 7.89 -30.61
CA THR A 26 22.44 8.05 -30.95
C THR A 26 22.71 9.39 -31.61
N GLN A 27 21.87 9.82 -32.55
CA GLN A 27 22.03 11.09 -33.24
C GLN A 27 21.82 12.29 -32.32
N ARG A 28 20.83 12.25 -31.43
CA ARG A 28 20.48 13.36 -30.51
C ARG A 28 21.46 13.50 -29.34
N GLN A 29 21.94 12.39 -28.78
CA GLN A 29 22.76 12.41 -27.55
C GLN A 29 24.28 12.39 -27.78
N THR A 30 24.74 12.23 -29.02
CA THR A 30 26.17 12.28 -29.36
C THR A 30 26.48 13.44 -30.30
N PRO A 31 27.66 14.08 -30.20
CA PRO A 31 28.01 15.18 -31.10
C PRO A 31 27.92 14.76 -32.57
N THR A 32 27.47 15.65 -33.44
CA THR A 32 27.15 15.35 -34.86
C THR A 32 28.16 15.92 -35.85
N VAL A 33 28.80 17.05 -35.51
CA VAL A 33 29.71 17.77 -36.41
C VAL A 33 31.15 17.30 -36.23
N VAL A 34 31.82 17.00 -37.35
CA VAL A 34 33.26 16.70 -37.42
C VAL A 34 33.82 17.23 -38.73
N HIS A 35 34.98 17.89 -38.70
CA HIS A 35 35.63 18.47 -39.87
C HIS A 35 36.86 17.65 -40.30
N LYS A 36 37.22 17.73 -41.59
CA LYS A 36 38.36 17.00 -42.18
C LYS A 36 39.70 17.44 -41.59
N GLY A 37 39.85 18.70 -41.17
CA GLY A 37 41.09 19.25 -40.61
C GLY A 37 41.35 18.92 -39.14
N TYR A 38 40.48 18.16 -38.47
CA TYR A 38 40.69 17.78 -37.08
C TYR A 38 41.78 16.70 -36.93
N ALA A 39 42.50 16.72 -35.81
CA ALA A 39 43.46 15.69 -35.47
C ALA A 39 42.82 14.28 -35.53
N ILE A 40 43.54 13.31 -36.09
CA ILE A 40 43.03 11.95 -36.33
C ILE A 40 42.52 11.29 -35.04
N ASN A 41 43.16 11.56 -33.89
CA ASN A 41 42.73 11.08 -32.59
C ASN A 41 41.31 11.56 -32.24
N ARG A 42 40.98 12.83 -32.52
CA ARG A 42 39.64 13.39 -32.30
C ARG A 42 38.61 12.75 -33.23
N ILE A 43 38.97 12.50 -34.49
CA ILE A 43 38.10 11.81 -35.47
C ILE A 43 37.82 10.36 -35.05
N ARG A 44 38.85 9.62 -34.62
CA ARG A 44 38.72 8.25 -34.11
C ARG A 44 37.82 8.21 -32.89
N GLN A 45 38.07 9.05 -31.89
CA GLN A 45 37.26 9.15 -30.68
C GLN A 45 35.79 9.50 -30.98
N PHE A 46 35.55 10.42 -31.93
CA PHE A 46 34.20 10.79 -32.36
C PHE A 46 33.39 9.59 -32.86
N TYR A 47 33.93 8.79 -33.78
CA TYR A 47 33.24 7.62 -34.31
C TYR A 47 33.21 6.44 -33.35
N MET A 48 34.27 6.22 -32.56
CA MET A 48 34.28 5.22 -31.49
C MET A 48 33.19 5.50 -30.45
N ARG A 49 32.97 6.76 -30.07
CA ARG A 49 31.90 7.16 -29.17
C ARG A 49 30.53 6.81 -29.75
N LYS A 50 30.28 7.05 -31.04
CA LYS A 50 29.01 6.68 -31.68
C LYS A 50 28.77 5.17 -31.67
N VAL A 51 29.75 4.36 -32.08
CA VAL A 51 29.61 2.89 -32.10
C VAL A 51 29.39 2.34 -30.68
N ARG A 52 30.17 2.81 -29.70
CA ARG A 52 30.02 2.38 -28.30
C ARG A 52 28.67 2.79 -27.72
N TYR A 53 28.25 4.04 -27.94
CA TYR A 53 26.99 4.55 -27.43
C TYR A 53 25.78 3.81 -28.03
N THR A 54 25.81 3.48 -29.32
CA THR A 54 24.76 2.68 -29.94
C THR A 54 24.72 1.25 -29.37
N GLN A 55 25.88 0.59 -29.22
CA GLN A 55 25.91 -0.75 -28.61
C GLN A 55 25.42 -0.74 -27.16
N GLN A 56 25.77 0.28 -26.37
CA GLN A 56 25.29 0.40 -25.00
C GLN A 56 23.76 0.49 -24.93
N ASN A 57 23.15 1.32 -25.79
CA ASN A 57 21.69 1.41 -25.86
C ASN A 57 21.01 0.10 -26.30
N PHE A 58 21.58 -0.60 -27.28
CA PHE A 58 21.09 -1.94 -27.64
C PHE A 58 21.19 -2.90 -26.45
N TYR A 59 22.33 -2.90 -25.75
CA TYR A 59 22.56 -3.77 -24.61
C TYR A 59 21.58 -3.50 -23.46
N GLU A 60 21.39 -2.24 -23.09
CA GLU A 60 20.44 -1.83 -22.05
C GLU A 60 19.03 -2.29 -22.41
N LYS A 61 18.52 -1.92 -23.60
CA LYS A 61 17.14 -2.26 -24.00
C LYS A 61 16.91 -3.76 -24.12
N LEU A 62 17.83 -4.51 -24.72
CA LEU A 62 17.69 -5.97 -24.82
C LEU A 62 17.82 -6.65 -23.45
N SER A 63 18.65 -6.12 -22.53
CA SER A 63 18.77 -6.68 -21.19
C SER A 63 17.52 -6.40 -20.36
N THR A 64 16.95 -5.20 -20.43
CA THR A 64 15.66 -4.88 -19.82
C THR A 64 14.58 -5.89 -20.23
N ILE A 65 14.50 -6.24 -21.52
CA ILE A 65 13.56 -7.26 -22.00
C ILE A 65 13.85 -8.64 -21.39
N ILE A 66 15.12 -9.07 -21.31
CA ILE A 66 15.46 -10.38 -20.74
C ILE A 66 15.15 -10.43 -19.23
N ASP A 67 15.43 -9.35 -18.51
CA ASP A 67 15.37 -9.31 -17.04
C ASP A 67 13.93 -9.12 -16.52
N GLU A 68 13.09 -8.39 -17.26
CA GLU A 68 11.69 -8.14 -16.87
C GLU A 68 10.75 -9.30 -17.18
N PHE A 69 11.05 -10.08 -18.22
CA PHE A 69 10.25 -11.26 -18.55
C PHE A 69 10.51 -12.40 -17.54
N PRO A 70 9.45 -13.05 -17.02
CA PRO A 70 9.61 -14.05 -15.97
C PRO A 70 10.29 -15.31 -16.49
N ARG A 71 11.30 -15.79 -15.77
CA ARG A 71 11.92 -17.10 -16.03
C ARG A 71 10.98 -18.21 -15.56
N LEU A 72 10.41 -18.94 -16.53
CA LEU A 72 9.35 -19.93 -16.27
C LEU A 72 9.76 -21.07 -15.32
N ASP A 73 11.05 -21.36 -15.18
CA ASP A 73 11.53 -22.42 -14.28
C ASP A 73 11.72 -21.93 -12.83
N ASP A 74 11.88 -20.62 -12.61
CA ASP A 74 12.16 -20.02 -11.30
C ASP A 74 10.89 -19.47 -10.62
N ILE A 75 9.80 -19.33 -11.37
CA ILE A 75 8.51 -18.87 -10.85
C ILE A 75 7.76 -20.03 -10.16
N HIS A 76 6.74 -19.67 -9.37
CA HIS A 76 5.89 -20.65 -8.71
C HIS A 76 5.29 -21.63 -9.74
N PRO A 77 5.25 -22.95 -9.45
CA PRO A 77 4.76 -23.98 -10.37
C PRO A 77 3.41 -23.66 -11.01
N PHE A 78 2.45 -23.13 -10.24
CA PHE A 78 1.18 -22.60 -10.78
C PHE A 78 1.36 -21.67 -11.99
N TYR A 79 2.20 -20.65 -11.88
CA TYR A 79 2.44 -19.72 -12.99
C TYR A 79 3.32 -20.35 -14.07
N GLY A 80 4.28 -21.20 -13.71
CA GLY A 80 5.09 -21.96 -14.67
C GLY A 80 4.22 -22.77 -15.63
N ASP A 81 3.30 -23.55 -15.09
CA ASP A 81 2.41 -24.42 -15.85
C ASP A 81 1.30 -23.64 -16.55
N LEU A 82 0.74 -22.60 -15.92
CA LEU A 82 -0.24 -21.73 -16.56
C LEU A 82 0.34 -21.07 -17.81
N LEU A 83 1.56 -20.56 -17.71
CA LEU A 83 2.25 -19.92 -18.84
C LEU A 83 2.72 -20.94 -19.89
N HIS A 84 3.02 -22.17 -19.48
CA HIS A 84 3.29 -23.27 -20.40
C HIS A 84 2.06 -23.55 -21.27
N VAL A 85 0.89 -23.71 -20.64
CA VAL A 85 -0.39 -23.96 -21.33
C VAL A 85 -0.75 -22.79 -22.25
N LEU A 86 -0.57 -21.54 -21.81
CA LEU A 86 -0.97 -20.37 -22.58
C LEU A 86 -0.03 -20.01 -23.74
N TYR A 87 1.28 -20.13 -23.56
CA TYR A 87 2.25 -19.54 -24.49
C TYR A 87 3.18 -20.54 -25.17
N ASN A 88 3.14 -21.82 -24.79
CA ASN A 88 4.13 -22.83 -25.11
C ASN A 88 5.53 -22.45 -24.57
N LYS A 89 5.99 -23.23 -23.58
CA LYS A 89 7.24 -23.00 -22.85
C LYS A 89 8.46 -22.97 -23.77
N ASP A 90 8.48 -23.79 -24.81
CA ASP A 90 9.63 -23.94 -25.70
C ASP A 90 9.76 -22.74 -26.63
N HIS A 91 8.65 -22.29 -27.21
CA HIS A 91 8.65 -21.12 -28.08
C HIS A 91 9.01 -19.84 -27.31
N TYR A 92 8.49 -19.70 -26.08
CA TYR A 92 8.82 -18.61 -25.17
C TYR A 92 10.33 -18.56 -24.85
N LYS A 93 10.91 -19.70 -24.46
CA LYS A 93 12.35 -19.79 -24.15
C LYS A 93 13.22 -19.55 -25.38
N LEU A 94 12.82 -20.05 -26.54
CA LEU A 94 13.53 -19.84 -27.79
C LEU A 94 13.55 -18.36 -28.18
N ALA A 95 12.44 -17.64 -28.03
CA ALA A 95 12.37 -16.20 -28.30
C ALA A 95 13.31 -15.38 -27.39
N LEU A 96 13.30 -15.64 -26.08
CA LEU A 96 14.22 -14.99 -25.13
C LEU A 96 15.68 -15.37 -25.39
N GLY A 97 15.93 -16.64 -25.75
CA GLY A 97 17.26 -17.14 -26.12
C GLY A 97 17.82 -16.46 -27.37
N GLN A 98 16.99 -16.21 -28.38
CA GLN A 98 17.36 -15.45 -29.57
C GLN A 98 17.73 -13.99 -29.25
N ILE A 99 17.00 -13.35 -28.33
CA ILE A 99 17.32 -11.98 -27.87
C ILE A 99 18.66 -11.95 -27.11
N ASN A 100 18.89 -12.90 -26.22
CA ASN A 100 20.17 -13.02 -25.50
C ASN A 100 21.34 -13.25 -26.47
N THR A 101 21.13 -14.09 -27.49
CA THR A 101 22.13 -14.33 -28.54
C THR A 101 22.40 -13.07 -29.35
N ALA A 102 21.35 -12.33 -29.76
CA ALA A 102 21.47 -11.07 -30.48
C ALA A 102 22.24 -10.01 -29.66
N ARG A 103 21.95 -9.89 -28.35
CA ARG A 103 22.68 -9.02 -27.41
C ARG A 103 24.19 -9.31 -27.44
N ASN A 104 24.57 -10.59 -27.37
CA ASN A 104 25.97 -11.01 -27.39
C ASN A 104 26.65 -10.77 -28.74
N ILE A 105 25.94 -11.01 -29.85
CA ILE A 105 26.45 -10.73 -31.20
C ILE A 105 26.69 -9.24 -31.41
N ILE A 106 25.76 -8.38 -30.97
CA ILE A 106 25.91 -6.92 -31.07
C ILE A 106 27.13 -6.43 -30.26
N ALA A 107 27.34 -6.99 -29.06
CA ALA A 107 28.52 -6.69 -28.25
C ALA A 107 29.83 -7.10 -28.96
N LYS A 108 29.85 -8.29 -29.60
CA LYS A 108 31.01 -8.77 -30.38
C LYS A 108 31.29 -7.86 -31.58
N ILE A 109 30.26 -7.51 -32.37
CA ILE A 109 30.39 -6.58 -33.51
C ILE A 109 30.98 -5.25 -33.04
N SER A 110 30.46 -4.67 -31.96
CA SER A 110 31.00 -3.41 -31.41
C SER A 110 32.49 -3.53 -31.07
N LYS A 111 32.88 -4.60 -30.36
CA LYS A 111 34.27 -4.82 -29.95
C LYS A 111 35.22 -4.92 -31.15
N ASP A 112 34.81 -5.64 -32.20
CA ASP A 112 35.61 -5.82 -33.41
C ASP A 112 35.76 -4.50 -34.19
N TYR A 113 34.67 -3.75 -34.39
CA TYR A 113 34.72 -2.46 -35.09
C TYR A 113 35.45 -1.38 -34.29
N LEU A 114 35.34 -1.38 -32.96
CA LEU A 114 36.12 -0.49 -32.10
C LEU A 114 37.62 -0.78 -32.21
N ARG A 115 38.03 -2.05 -32.38
CA ARG A 115 39.43 -2.42 -32.65
C ARG A 115 39.89 -1.91 -34.01
N LEU A 116 39.07 -2.07 -35.05
CA LEU A 116 39.38 -1.56 -36.40
C LEU A 116 39.46 -0.04 -36.47
N LEU A 117 38.59 0.68 -35.74
CA LEU A 117 38.56 2.14 -35.69
C LEU A 117 39.84 2.76 -35.10
N LYS A 118 40.62 2.02 -34.29
CA LYS A 118 41.91 2.48 -33.77
C LYS A 118 42.94 2.72 -34.88
N TYR A 119 42.85 1.96 -35.98
CA TYR A 119 43.74 2.01 -37.14
C TYR A 119 43.11 2.75 -38.33
N GLY A 120 42.11 3.60 -38.09
CA GLY A 120 41.50 4.42 -39.15
C GLY A 120 42.36 5.65 -39.44
N ASP A 121 42.80 5.82 -40.68
CA ASP A 121 43.78 6.87 -41.04
C ASP A 121 43.12 8.12 -41.63
N THR A 122 41.91 7.98 -42.18
CA THR A 122 41.17 9.07 -42.82
C THR A 122 39.76 9.19 -42.27
N LEU A 123 39.19 10.40 -42.35
CA LEU A 123 37.79 10.66 -41.99
C LEU A 123 36.83 9.72 -42.74
N TYR A 124 37.09 9.50 -44.03
CA TYR A 124 36.29 8.61 -44.89
C TYR A 124 36.32 7.17 -44.37
N ARG A 125 37.51 6.62 -44.11
CA ARG A 125 37.66 5.25 -43.60
C ARG A 125 36.95 5.08 -42.26
N CYS A 126 37.09 6.02 -41.32
CA CYS A 126 36.38 5.98 -40.05
C CYS A 126 34.86 6.10 -40.21
N LYS A 127 34.37 6.94 -41.14
CA LYS A 127 32.94 7.06 -41.46
C LYS A 127 32.38 5.74 -41.99
N CYS A 128 33.08 5.10 -42.93
CA CYS A 128 32.69 3.80 -43.50
C CYS A 128 32.64 2.70 -42.44
N LEU A 129 33.66 2.61 -41.58
CA LEU A 129 33.69 1.65 -40.46
C LEU A 129 32.50 1.84 -39.51
N LYS A 130 32.17 3.09 -39.18
CA LYS A 130 31.00 3.39 -38.35
C LYS A 130 29.68 3.02 -39.03
N VAL A 131 29.51 3.32 -40.32
CA VAL A 131 28.29 2.94 -41.06
C VAL A 131 28.16 1.42 -41.12
N ALA A 132 29.24 0.71 -41.40
CA ALA A 132 29.26 -0.75 -41.43
C ALA A 132 28.96 -1.36 -40.05
N ALA A 133 29.51 -0.81 -38.97
CA ALA A 133 29.22 -1.26 -37.60
C ALA A 133 27.74 -1.12 -37.25
N LEU A 134 27.17 0.07 -37.44
CA LEU A 134 25.75 0.33 -37.17
C LEU A 134 24.83 -0.50 -38.06
N GLY A 135 25.16 -0.61 -39.35
CA GLY A 135 24.41 -1.44 -40.30
C GLY A 135 24.36 -2.90 -39.86
N ARG A 136 25.49 -3.50 -39.46
CA ARG A 136 25.54 -4.89 -38.97
C ARG A 136 24.75 -5.07 -37.67
N MET A 137 24.80 -4.11 -36.74
CA MET A 137 23.97 -4.14 -35.53
C MET A 137 22.48 -4.13 -35.87
N CYS A 138 22.06 -3.26 -36.78
CA CYS A 138 20.67 -3.19 -37.25
C CYS A 138 20.24 -4.48 -37.97
N THR A 139 21.11 -5.11 -38.77
CA THR A 139 20.81 -6.38 -39.45
C THR A 139 20.56 -7.50 -38.45
N VAL A 140 21.34 -7.58 -37.36
CA VAL A 140 21.09 -8.55 -36.28
C VAL A 140 19.71 -8.33 -35.67
N LEU A 141 19.32 -7.07 -35.44
CA LEU A 141 18.01 -6.77 -34.89
C LEU A 141 16.86 -7.11 -35.86
N LYS A 142 17.02 -6.81 -37.16
CA LYS A 142 16.03 -7.17 -38.19
C LYS A 142 15.76 -8.67 -38.22
N ARG A 143 16.79 -9.50 -37.99
CA ARG A 143 16.67 -10.97 -37.94
C ARG A 143 15.80 -11.45 -36.77
N ILE A 144 15.81 -10.78 -35.62
CA ILE A 144 15.01 -11.15 -34.44
C ILE A 144 13.65 -10.44 -34.37
N SER A 145 13.26 -9.73 -35.44
CA SER A 145 11.99 -9.00 -35.47
C SER A 145 10.74 -9.87 -35.20
N PRO A 146 10.65 -11.13 -35.68
CA PRO A 146 9.52 -12.00 -35.37
C PRO A 146 9.40 -12.30 -33.88
N SER A 147 10.53 -12.55 -33.22
CA SER A 147 10.60 -12.88 -31.79
C SER A 147 10.20 -11.69 -30.92
N LEU A 148 10.58 -10.47 -31.32
CA LEU A 148 10.15 -9.24 -30.64
C LEU A 148 8.63 -9.03 -30.77
N ALA A 149 8.06 -9.28 -31.95
CA ALA A 149 6.61 -9.18 -32.16
C ALA A 149 5.84 -10.20 -31.32
N TYR A 150 6.32 -11.44 -31.25
CA TYR A 150 5.75 -12.48 -30.39
C TYR A 150 5.82 -12.13 -28.90
N LEU A 151 6.95 -11.63 -28.41
CA LEU A 151 7.07 -11.21 -27.00
C LEU A 151 6.18 -10.02 -26.67
N GLU A 152 5.95 -9.09 -27.58
CA GLU A 152 5.01 -7.98 -27.36
C GLU A 152 3.56 -8.50 -27.24
N GLN A 153 3.16 -9.46 -28.07
CA GLN A 153 1.84 -10.10 -27.94
C GLN A 153 1.69 -10.80 -26.58
N ILE A 154 2.71 -11.56 -26.15
CA ILE A 154 2.72 -12.22 -24.84
C ILE A 154 2.64 -11.19 -23.73
N ARG A 155 3.42 -10.10 -23.80
CA ARG A 155 3.41 -9.04 -22.79
C ARG A 155 2.02 -8.43 -22.63
N GLN A 156 1.35 -8.11 -23.73
CA GLN A 156 -0.01 -7.56 -23.72
C GLN A 156 -1.01 -8.52 -23.09
N HIS A 157 -0.91 -9.82 -23.40
CA HIS A 157 -1.78 -10.84 -22.80
C HIS A 157 -1.45 -11.07 -21.32
N MET A 158 -0.17 -11.17 -20.95
CA MET A 158 0.31 -11.30 -19.57
C MET A 158 -0.13 -10.13 -18.69
N ALA A 159 -0.12 -8.91 -19.21
CA ALA A 159 -0.56 -7.73 -18.47
C ALA A 159 -2.04 -7.76 -18.08
N ARG A 160 -2.86 -8.55 -18.81
CA ARG A 160 -4.29 -8.75 -18.52
C ARG A 160 -4.54 -9.92 -17.55
N LEU A 161 -3.55 -10.78 -17.32
CA LEU A 161 -3.72 -11.88 -16.38
C LEU A 161 -3.95 -11.35 -14.96
N PRO A 162 -4.88 -11.94 -14.20
CA PRO A 162 -5.11 -11.54 -12.83
C PRO A 162 -3.94 -11.92 -11.93
N SER A 163 -3.70 -11.10 -10.91
CA SER A 163 -2.73 -11.41 -9.86
C SER A 163 -3.35 -12.36 -8.84
N ILE A 164 -2.89 -13.61 -8.83
CA ILE A 164 -3.30 -14.68 -7.93
C ILE A 164 -2.13 -14.96 -7.00
N ASP A 165 -2.40 -15.12 -5.71
CA ASP A 165 -1.38 -15.59 -4.77
C ASP A 165 -1.68 -17.05 -4.39
N PRO A 166 -0.90 -18.03 -4.90
CA PRO A 166 -1.14 -19.45 -4.68
C PRO A 166 -1.15 -19.90 -3.22
N ASN A 167 -0.53 -19.12 -2.32
CA ASN A 167 -0.41 -19.47 -0.90
C ASN A 167 -1.52 -18.84 -0.03
N THR A 168 -2.24 -17.85 -0.56
CA THR A 168 -3.33 -17.20 0.18
C THR A 168 -4.58 -18.06 0.22
N ARG A 169 -5.59 -17.62 0.98
CA ARG A 169 -6.86 -18.33 1.13
C ARG A 169 -7.64 -18.18 -0.16
N THR A 170 -7.81 -19.27 -0.88
CA THR A 170 -8.44 -19.29 -2.19
C THR A 170 -9.66 -20.20 -2.16
N ILE A 171 -10.73 -19.77 -2.81
CA ILE A 171 -11.91 -20.57 -3.11
C ILE A 171 -11.93 -20.72 -4.63
N LEU A 172 -11.98 -21.96 -5.10
CA LEU A 172 -11.99 -22.28 -6.52
C LEU A 172 -13.37 -22.81 -6.89
N ILE A 173 -13.99 -22.19 -7.88
CA ILE A 173 -15.32 -22.57 -8.36
C ILE A 173 -15.17 -23.44 -9.60
N CYS A 174 -15.64 -24.67 -9.56
CA CYS A 174 -15.53 -25.67 -10.63
C CYS A 174 -16.88 -26.32 -10.95
N GLY A 175 -17.02 -26.86 -12.15
CA GLY A 175 -18.25 -27.51 -12.62
C GLY A 175 -18.44 -27.34 -14.13
N TYR A 176 -19.52 -27.93 -14.66
CA TYR A 176 -19.87 -27.86 -16.08
C TYR A 176 -20.09 -26.41 -16.57
N PRO A 177 -20.02 -26.14 -17.88
CA PRO A 177 -20.51 -24.88 -18.45
C PRO A 177 -21.98 -24.62 -18.06
N ASN A 178 -22.39 -23.34 -17.99
CA ASN A 178 -23.79 -22.93 -17.75
C ASN A 178 -24.48 -23.36 -16.43
N VAL A 179 -23.73 -23.94 -15.49
CA VAL A 179 -24.28 -24.29 -14.15
C VAL A 179 -24.43 -23.09 -13.20
N GLY A 180 -23.98 -21.89 -13.58
CA GLY A 180 -24.13 -20.66 -12.78
C GLY A 180 -22.92 -20.25 -11.90
N LYS A 181 -21.72 -20.77 -12.21
CA LYS A 181 -20.45 -20.43 -11.51
C LYS A 181 -20.16 -18.92 -11.48
N SER A 182 -20.18 -18.28 -12.64
CA SER A 182 -19.89 -16.85 -12.78
C SER A 182 -20.97 -15.97 -12.13
N SER A 183 -22.23 -16.42 -12.13
CA SER A 183 -23.31 -15.74 -11.39
C SER A 183 -23.06 -15.75 -9.89
N PHE A 184 -22.67 -16.90 -9.32
CA PHE A 184 -22.28 -16.98 -7.90
C PHE A 184 -21.11 -16.04 -7.59
N MET A 185 -20.11 -15.98 -8.48
CA MET A 185 -18.96 -15.11 -8.33
C MET A 185 -19.34 -13.62 -8.21
N ASN A 186 -20.23 -13.13 -9.09
CA ASN A 186 -20.71 -11.75 -9.08
C ASN A 186 -21.59 -11.42 -7.86
N LYS A 187 -22.26 -12.42 -7.28
CA LYS A 187 -23.07 -12.24 -6.06
C LYS A 187 -22.20 -12.22 -4.79
N VAL A 188 -21.16 -13.05 -4.76
CA VAL A 188 -20.27 -13.18 -3.60
C VAL A 188 -19.18 -12.10 -3.56
N THR A 189 -18.73 -11.64 -4.72
CA THR A 189 -17.63 -10.67 -4.87
C THR A 189 -18.08 -9.47 -5.67
N ARG A 190 -17.30 -8.38 -5.64
CA ARG A 190 -17.49 -7.23 -6.53
C ARG A 190 -16.87 -7.41 -7.91
N ALA A 191 -16.63 -8.66 -8.33
CA ALA A 191 -16.15 -8.93 -9.68
C ALA A 191 -17.29 -8.73 -10.69
N ASP A 192 -16.93 -8.29 -11.89
CA ASP A 192 -17.86 -8.12 -13.00
C ASP A 192 -17.47 -9.12 -14.10
N VAL A 193 -18.01 -10.33 -13.99
CA VAL A 193 -17.81 -11.41 -14.95
C VAL A 193 -19.04 -11.51 -15.85
N ASP A 194 -18.83 -11.51 -17.17
CA ASP A 194 -19.92 -11.66 -18.13
C ASP A 194 -20.64 -13.00 -17.95
N VAL A 195 -21.97 -12.95 -17.80
CA VAL A 195 -22.83 -14.13 -17.72
C VAL A 195 -23.70 -14.18 -18.96
N GLN A 196 -23.56 -15.25 -19.73
CA GLN A 196 -24.29 -15.49 -20.97
C GLN A 196 -24.73 -16.96 -21.02
N PRO A 197 -25.87 -17.28 -21.69
CA PRO A 197 -26.47 -18.61 -21.65
C PRO A 197 -25.76 -19.66 -22.54
N TYR A 198 -24.77 -19.27 -23.34
CA TYR A 198 -23.98 -20.19 -24.15
C TYR A 198 -22.71 -20.64 -23.42
N ALA A 199 -22.24 -21.85 -23.73
CA ALA A 199 -21.05 -22.40 -23.08
C ALA A 199 -19.77 -21.59 -23.39
N PHE A 200 -18.78 -21.69 -22.51
CA PHE A 200 -17.46 -21.04 -22.64
C PHE A 200 -17.49 -19.50 -22.64
N THR A 201 -18.48 -18.89 -21.96
CA THR A 201 -18.51 -17.45 -21.68
C THR A 201 -17.23 -16.97 -20.98
N THR A 202 -16.74 -17.74 -19.99
CA THR A 202 -15.45 -17.49 -19.33
C THR A 202 -14.34 -18.29 -20.01
N LYS A 203 -13.44 -17.59 -20.71
CA LYS A 203 -12.28 -18.18 -21.41
C LYS A 203 -10.98 -18.14 -20.60
N SER A 204 -10.97 -17.39 -19.51
CA SER A 204 -9.82 -17.20 -18.62
C SER A 204 -10.25 -17.33 -17.16
N LEU A 205 -9.29 -17.59 -16.29
CA LEU A 205 -9.50 -17.55 -14.84
C LEU A 205 -9.82 -16.11 -14.43
N PHE A 206 -10.96 -15.91 -13.76
CA PHE A 206 -11.32 -14.63 -13.16
C PHE A 206 -11.10 -14.68 -11.65
N VAL A 207 -10.71 -13.54 -11.07
CA VAL A 207 -10.41 -13.44 -9.65
C VAL A 207 -11.22 -12.30 -9.07
N GLY A 208 -11.84 -12.56 -7.94
CA GLY A 208 -12.51 -11.56 -7.12
C GLY A 208 -12.17 -11.77 -5.66
N HIS A 209 -12.42 -10.75 -4.87
CA HIS A 209 -12.10 -10.74 -3.46
C HIS A 209 -13.38 -10.67 -2.64
N ALA A 210 -13.43 -11.49 -1.61
CA ALA A 210 -14.47 -11.47 -0.60
C ALA A 210 -13.81 -11.39 0.78
N ASP A 211 -14.47 -10.69 1.71
CA ASP A 211 -14.05 -10.63 3.10
C ASP A 211 -14.99 -11.51 3.95
N TYR A 212 -14.39 -12.33 4.83
CA TYR A 212 -15.11 -13.21 5.76
C TYR A 212 -14.30 -13.35 7.07
N LYS A 213 -14.96 -13.23 8.24
CA LYS A 213 -14.32 -13.22 9.57
C LYS A 213 -13.06 -12.31 9.62
N TYR A 214 -13.17 -11.10 9.03
CA TYR A 214 -12.07 -10.11 8.91
C TYR A 214 -10.84 -10.57 8.12
N LEU A 215 -10.97 -11.64 7.34
CA LEU A 215 -9.91 -12.17 6.49
C LEU A 215 -10.32 -12.02 5.02
N ARG A 216 -9.34 -11.65 4.18
CA ARG A 216 -9.52 -11.58 2.73
C ARG A 216 -9.34 -12.95 2.10
N TYR A 217 -10.32 -13.35 1.30
CA TYR A 217 -10.33 -14.54 0.48
C TYR A 217 -10.26 -14.17 -1.00
N GLN A 218 -9.56 -14.99 -1.79
CA GLN A 218 -9.55 -14.91 -3.24
C GLN A 218 -10.55 -15.93 -3.76
N VAL A 219 -11.58 -15.49 -4.47
CA VAL A 219 -12.50 -16.39 -5.16
C VAL A 219 -12.09 -16.41 -6.63
N ILE A 220 -11.87 -17.61 -7.16
CA ILE A 220 -11.41 -17.82 -8.52
C ILE A 220 -12.47 -18.59 -9.27
N ASP A 221 -13.00 -17.96 -10.32
CA ASP A 221 -13.92 -18.61 -11.24
C ASP A 221 -13.10 -19.31 -12.32
N THR A 222 -13.40 -20.60 -12.53
CA THR A 222 -12.76 -21.40 -13.57
C THR A 222 -13.68 -21.55 -14.78
N PRO A 223 -13.12 -21.51 -16.00
CA PRO A 223 -13.83 -21.97 -17.18
C PRO A 223 -14.44 -23.36 -16.96
N GLY A 224 -15.65 -23.57 -17.49
CA GLY A 224 -16.33 -24.86 -17.38
C GLY A 224 -15.46 -25.99 -17.93
N ILE A 225 -15.39 -27.09 -17.18
CA ILE A 225 -14.63 -28.29 -17.56
C ILE A 225 -15.63 -29.31 -18.13
N LEU A 226 -15.28 -29.96 -19.23
CA LEU A 226 -16.02 -31.10 -19.76
C LEU A 226 -15.28 -32.41 -19.47
N ASP A 227 -16.03 -33.50 -19.38
CA ASP A 227 -15.46 -34.83 -19.20
C ASP A 227 -14.91 -35.36 -20.53
N ARG A 228 -13.64 -35.06 -20.79
CA ARG A 228 -12.89 -35.51 -21.96
C ARG A 228 -11.52 -36.06 -21.54
N PRO A 229 -10.95 -37.01 -22.30
CA PRO A 229 -9.57 -37.46 -22.10
C PRO A 229 -8.61 -36.28 -22.04
N PHE A 230 -7.58 -36.36 -21.20
CA PHE A 230 -6.63 -35.26 -20.99
C PHE A 230 -5.97 -34.75 -22.28
N GLU A 231 -5.75 -35.63 -23.26
CA GLU A 231 -5.09 -35.30 -24.54
C GLU A 231 -5.98 -34.44 -25.46
N ASP A 232 -7.31 -34.57 -25.33
CA ASP A 232 -8.28 -33.85 -26.16
C ASP A 232 -8.81 -32.57 -25.51
N ARG A 233 -8.26 -32.19 -24.35
CA ARG A 233 -8.70 -31.00 -23.60
C ARG A 233 -8.18 -29.72 -24.22
N ASN A 234 -9.05 -28.72 -24.27
CA ASN A 234 -8.69 -27.40 -24.80
C ASN A 234 -7.76 -26.65 -23.84
N ILE A 235 -7.02 -25.65 -24.36
CA ILE A 235 -6.17 -24.74 -23.58
C ILE A 235 -6.94 -24.14 -22.39
N ILE A 236 -8.21 -23.80 -22.59
CA ILE A 236 -9.11 -23.22 -21.59
C ILE A 236 -9.36 -24.20 -20.44
N GLU A 237 -9.62 -25.48 -20.74
CA GLU A 237 -9.85 -26.52 -19.74
C GLU A 237 -8.57 -26.87 -18.99
N MET A 238 -7.44 -26.90 -19.69
CA MET A 238 -6.11 -27.10 -19.10
C MET A 238 -5.76 -26.00 -18.09
N CYS A 239 -6.21 -24.76 -18.31
CA CYS A 239 -6.06 -23.68 -17.33
C CYS A 239 -6.81 -23.99 -16.02
N SER A 240 -8.05 -24.48 -16.12
CA SER A 240 -8.85 -24.87 -14.95
C SER A 240 -8.20 -26.03 -14.18
N ILE A 241 -7.65 -27.03 -14.89
CA ILE A 241 -6.91 -28.15 -14.29
C ILE A 241 -5.63 -27.66 -13.60
N THR A 242 -4.90 -26.74 -14.22
CA THR A 242 -3.68 -26.17 -13.64
C THR A 242 -3.97 -25.42 -12.34
N ALA A 243 -5.08 -24.66 -12.30
CA ALA A 243 -5.56 -24.03 -11.08
C ALA A 243 -5.96 -25.07 -10.02
N LEU A 244 -6.72 -26.09 -10.42
CA LEU A 244 -7.12 -27.20 -9.57
C LEU A 244 -5.95 -28.01 -9.04
N ALA A 245 -4.84 -28.15 -9.75
CA ALA A 245 -3.68 -28.92 -9.28
C ALA A 245 -2.87 -28.12 -8.25
N HIS A 246 -2.48 -26.89 -8.60
CA HIS A 246 -1.47 -26.14 -7.84
C HIS A 246 -2.02 -25.25 -6.72
N LEU A 247 -3.27 -24.81 -6.80
CA LEU A 247 -3.81 -23.89 -5.79
C LEU A 247 -4.24 -24.64 -4.54
N ARG A 248 -3.83 -24.15 -3.37
CA ARG A 248 -4.27 -24.63 -2.05
C ARG A 248 -5.59 -23.96 -1.67
N ALA A 249 -6.64 -24.36 -2.36
CA ALA A 249 -7.96 -23.76 -2.30
C ALA A 249 -9.02 -24.70 -1.70
N ALA A 250 -10.10 -24.13 -1.19
CA ALA A 250 -11.38 -24.84 -1.07
C ALA A 250 -12.00 -24.96 -2.44
N VAL A 251 -12.45 -26.16 -2.82
CA VAL A 251 -13.08 -26.42 -4.11
C VAL A 251 -14.59 -26.45 -3.91
N LEU A 252 -15.30 -25.57 -4.64
CA LEU A 252 -16.75 -25.59 -4.77
C LEU A 252 -17.08 -26.28 -6.10
N PHE A 253 -17.71 -27.46 -6.03
CA PHE A 253 -18.17 -28.17 -7.22
C PHE A 253 -19.66 -27.86 -7.44
N PHE A 254 -19.96 -27.09 -8.50
CA PHE A 254 -21.31 -26.69 -8.85
C PHE A 254 -21.98 -27.74 -9.74
N LEU A 255 -23.16 -28.17 -9.29
CA LEU A 255 -24.08 -29.05 -9.97
C LEU A 255 -25.33 -28.27 -10.36
N ASP A 256 -25.83 -28.50 -11.56
CA ASP A 256 -27.16 -28.04 -11.99
C ASP A 256 -28.15 -29.20 -11.90
N ILE A 257 -29.09 -29.10 -10.94
CA ILE A 257 -30.15 -30.09 -10.72
C ILE A 257 -31.24 -30.01 -11.80
N SER A 258 -31.47 -28.81 -12.36
CA SER A 258 -32.61 -28.53 -13.24
C SER A 258 -32.47 -29.10 -14.65
N GLY A 259 -31.28 -29.55 -15.04
CA GLY A 259 -30.97 -29.98 -16.41
C GLY A 259 -30.88 -28.84 -17.44
N SER A 260 -31.13 -27.59 -17.05
CA SER A 260 -31.14 -26.43 -17.96
C SER A 260 -29.76 -26.06 -18.52
N CYS A 261 -28.66 -26.57 -17.94
CA CYS A 261 -27.31 -26.41 -18.49
C CYS A 261 -27.07 -27.18 -19.79
N GLY A 262 -27.99 -28.09 -20.19
CA GLY A 262 -27.87 -28.92 -21.39
C GLY A 262 -27.14 -30.24 -21.19
N TYR A 263 -26.81 -30.59 -19.93
CA TYR A 263 -26.14 -31.84 -19.56
C TYR A 263 -26.89 -32.54 -18.41
N THR A 264 -26.86 -33.87 -18.40
CA THR A 264 -27.53 -34.67 -17.35
C THR A 264 -26.73 -34.70 -16.05
N ILE A 265 -27.38 -35.01 -14.93
CA ILE A 265 -26.71 -35.15 -13.63
C ILE A 265 -25.68 -36.29 -13.67
N ALA A 266 -25.98 -37.39 -14.38
CA ALA A 266 -25.03 -38.48 -14.60
C ALA A 266 -23.73 -38.04 -15.28
N GLN A 267 -23.79 -37.16 -16.29
CA GLN A 267 -22.60 -36.61 -16.94
C GLN A 267 -21.82 -35.69 -15.99
N GLN A 268 -22.53 -34.90 -15.18
CA GLN A 268 -21.92 -34.05 -14.16
C GLN A 268 -21.19 -34.88 -13.08
N ALA A 269 -21.76 -36.00 -12.67
CA ALA A 269 -21.14 -36.95 -11.74
C ALA A 269 -19.93 -37.67 -12.36
N ALA A 270 -19.98 -38.06 -13.64
CA ALA A 270 -18.85 -38.67 -14.34
C ALA A 270 -17.62 -37.75 -14.33
N LEU A 271 -17.81 -36.45 -14.62
CA LEU A 271 -16.75 -35.46 -14.51
C LEU A 271 -16.18 -35.37 -13.10
N PHE A 272 -17.03 -35.36 -12.07
CA PHE A 272 -16.60 -35.31 -10.67
C PHE A 272 -15.66 -36.47 -10.34
N HIS A 273 -16.03 -37.70 -10.73
CA HIS A 273 -15.19 -38.87 -10.53
C HIS A 273 -13.90 -38.82 -11.35
N SER A 274 -13.91 -38.25 -12.57
CA SER A 274 -12.70 -38.15 -13.41
C SER A 274 -11.66 -37.17 -12.85
N ILE A 275 -12.10 -36.08 -12.20
CA ILE A 275 -11.20 -35.08 -11.58
C ILE A 275 -10.97 -35.30 -10.08
N LYS A 276 -11.57 -36.34 -9.49
CA LYS A 276 -11.48 -36.69 -8.06
C LYS A 276 -10.06 -36.70 -7.50
N SER A 277 -9.09 -37.21 -8.27
CA SER A 277 -7.69 -37.27 -7.86
C SER A 277 -7.07 -35.88 -7.60
N LEU A 278 -7.59 -34.83 -8.23
CA LEU A 278 -7.13 -33.45 -8.07
C LEU A 278 -7.65 -32.80 -6.77
N PHE A 279 -8.66 -33.39 -6.13
CA PHE A 279 -9.26 -32.90 -4.88
C PHE A 279 -8.53 -33.39 -3.63
N MET A 280 -7.50 -34.25 -3.76
CA MET A 280 -6.75 -34.75 -2.62
C MET A 280 -6.14 -33.59 -1.80
N ASN A 281 -6.31 -33.66 -0.48
CA ASN A 281 -5.88 -32.64 0.48
C ASN A 281 -6.53 -31.26 0.32
N LYS A 282 -7.70 -31.18 -0.34
CA LYS A 282 -8.46 -29.92 -0.51
C LYS A 282 -9.85 -30.09 0.08
N PRO A 283 -10.37 -29.08 0.80
CA PRO A 283 -11.72 -29.14 1.33
C PRO A 283 -12.70 -28.99 0.15
N LEU A 284 -13.62 -29.95 0.04
CA LEU A 284 -14.59 -30.03 -1.04
C LEU A 284 -16.00 -29.70 -0.51
N VAL A 285 -16.73 -28.89 -1.26
CA VAL A 285 -18.15 -28.58 -1.01
C VAL A 285 -18.89 -28.73 -2.33
N ILE A 286 -19.97 -29.49 -2.29
CA ILE A 286 -20.85 -29.72 -3.43
C ILE A 286 -22.00 -28.74 -3.33
N VAL A 287 -22.22 -28.01 -4.42
CA VAL A 287 -23.19 -26.93 -4.49
C VAL A 287 -24.22 -27.26 -5.56
N CYS A 288 -25.44 -27.50 -5.11
CA CYS A 288 -26.59 -27.72 -5.97
C CYS A 288 -27.23 -26.37 -6.31
N ASN A 289 -27.06 -25.92 -7.55
CA ASN A 289 -27.57 -24.65 -8.02
C ASN A 289 -28.88 -24.78 -8.80
N LYS A 290 -29.58 -23.66 -8.98
CA LYS A 290 -30.89 -23.53 -9.67
C LYS A 290 -32.03 -24.27 -8.97
N THR A 291 -32.00 -24.28 -7.63
CA THR A 291 -33.06 -24.92 -6.83
C THR A 291 -34.43 -24.23 -6.94
N ASP A 292 -34.47 -23.02 -7.48
CA ASP A 292 -35.69 -22.31 -7.86
C ASP A 292 -36.46 -23.01 -8.99
N LEU A 293 -35.76 -23.70 -9.89
CA LEU A 293 -36.38 -24.47 -10.98
C LEU A 293 -36.74 -25.88 -10.54
N GLN A 294 -35.84 -26.54 -9.80
CA GLN A 294 -36.07 -27.88 -9.28
C GLN A 294 -35.48 -28.04 -7.88
N PRO A 295 -36.31 -28.26 -6.85
CA PRO A 295 -35.84 -28.49 -5.49
C PRO A 295 -35.17 -29.86 -5.38
N LEU A 296 -34.27 -30.01 -4.39
CA LEU A 296 -33.51 -31.23 -4.16
C LEU A 296 -34.41 -32.45 -3.89
N ASP A 297 -35.54 -32.23 -3.20
CA ASP A 297 -36.49 -33.30 -2.84
C ASP A 297 -37.30 -33.80 -4.05
N GLY A 298 -37.32 -33.04 -5.15
CA GLY A 298 -38.02 -33.38 -6.40
C GLY A 298 -37.17 -34.16 -7.40
N LEU A 299 -36.03 -34.70 -6.98
CA LEU A 299 -35.12 -35.49 -7.83
C LEU A 299 -35.57 -36.95 -7.96
N SER A 300 -35.17 -37.59 -9.06
CA SER A 300 -35.32 -39.04 -9.22
C SER A 300 -34.46 -39.78 -8.19
N GLU A 301 -34.87 -40.99 -7.79
CA GLU A 301 -34.07 -41.80 -6.85
C GLU A 301 -32.67 -42.12 -7.40
N GLU A 302 -32.52 -42.23 -8.73
CA GLU A 302 -31.23 -42.47 -9.39
C GLU A 302 -30.31 -41.26 -9.30
N ASP A 303 -30.81 -40.06 -9.60
CA ASP A 303 -30.04 -38.82 -9.51
C ASP A 303 -29.68 -38.48 -8.07
N MET A 304 -30.60 -38.74 -7.13
CA MET A 304 -30.34 -38.53 -5.71
C MET A 304 -29.24 -39.46 -5.18
N LYS A 305 -29.18 -40.72 -5.66
CA LYS A 305 -28.07 -41.64 -5.33
C LYS A 305 -26.73 -41.09 -5.82
N LEU A 306 -26.66 -40.55 -7.04
CA LEU A 306 -25.43 -39.94 -7.57
C LEU A 306 -24.99 -38.72 -6.74
N VAL A 307 -25.92 -37.85 -6.36
CA VAL A 307 -25.61 -36.69 -5.50
C VAL A 307 -25.12 -37.13 -4.11
N MET A 308 -25.74 -38.15 -3.53
CA MET A 308 -25.32 -38.72 -2.25
C MET A 308 -23.96 -39.42 -2.34
N GLU A 309 -23.65 -40.07 -3.46
CA GLU A 309 -22.33 -40.65 -3.71
C GLU A 309 -21.26 -39.55 -3.70
N MET A 310 -21.47 -38.46 -4.45
CA MET A 310 -20.56 -37.31 -4.44
C MET A 310 -20.42 -36.70 -3.03
N LYS A 311 -21.53 -36.58 -2.27
CA LYS A 311 -21.51 -36.13 -0.86
C LYS A 311 -20.61 -37.03 -0.01
N SER A 312 -20.72 -38.35 -0.16
CA SER A 312 -19.90 -39.31 0.57
C SER A 312 -18.41 -39.19 0.26
N GLU A 313 -18.08 -38.86 -1.00
CA GLU A 313 -16.69 -38.63 -1.40
C GLU A 313 -16.14 -37.31 -0.86
N ALA A 314 -16.95 -36.25 -0.90
CA ALA A 314 -16.59 -34.97 -0.31
C ALA A 314 -16.39 -35.09 1.22
N MET A 315 -17.15 -35.94 1.92
CA MET A 315 -16.93 -36.24 3.34
C MET A 315 -15.56 -36.87 3.61
N LYS A 316 -15.02 -37.71 2.71
CA LYS A 316 -13.69 -38.32 2.88
C LYS A 316 -12.55 -37.30 2.82
N THR A 317 -12.80 -36.11 2.28
CA THR A 317 -11.80 -35.03 2.24
C THR A 317 -11.69 -34.27 3.57
N ILE A 318 -12.57 -34.56 4.54
CA ILE A 318 -12.57 -33.93 5.86
C ILE A 318 -11.46 -34.55 6.72
N PRO A 319 -10.62 -33.74 7.40
CA PRO A 319 -9.65 -34.25 8.36
C PRO A 319 -10.36 -34.97 9.53
N GLN A 320 -9.75 -36.03 10.07
CA GLN A 320 -10.31 -36.91 11.12
C GLN A 320 -10.62 -36.25 12.48
N GLY A 321 -10.66 -34.91 12.57
CA GLY A 321 -10.95 -34.16 13.80
C GLY A 321 -11.85 -32.93 13.63
N GLY A 322 -12.48 -32.75 12.47
CA GLY A 322 -13.52 -31.74 12.27
C GLY A 322 -14.88 -32.22 12.78
N ASP A 323 -15.71 -31.31 13.27
CA ASP A 323 -17.09 -31.62 13.66
C ASP A 323 -17.81 -32.21 12.43
N PRO A 324 -18.35 -33.44 12.47
CA PRO A 324 -19.01 -34.07 11.34
C PRO A 324 -20.41 -33.51 11.14
N SER A 325 -20.57 -32.18 11.13
CA SER A 325 -21.82 -31.57 10.72
C SER A 325 -22.01 -31.84 9.22
N GLU A 326 -22.79 -32.89 8.93
CA GLU A 326 -23.14 -33.35 7.59
C GLU A 326 -23.75 -32.25 6.71
N GLU A 327 -24.31 -31.22 7.34
CA GLU A 327 -25.03 -30.09 6.73
C GLU A 327 -24.13 -29.15 5.90
N GLY A 328 -22.81 -29.16 6.10
CA GLY A 328 -21.91 -28.22 5.41
C GLY A 328 -21.31 -28.71 4.08
N VAL A 329 -21.57 -29.95 3.67
CA VAL A 329 -20.91 -30.57 2.49
C VAL A 329 -21.72 -30.39 1.23
N LEU A 330 -23.03 -30.61 1.34
CA LEU A 330 -23.99 -30.54 0.26
C LEU A 330 -24.90 -29.37 0.57
N LEU A 331 -24.81 -28.32 -0.23
CA LEU A 331 -25.58 -27.10 -0.02
C LEU A 331 -26.38 -26.79 -1.28
N THR A 332 -27.61 -26.36 -1.07
CA THR A 332 -28.48 -25.86 -2.12
C THR A 332 -28.38 -24.34 -2.21
N MET A 333 -28.44 -23.81 -3.41
CA MET A 333 -28.53 -22.37 -3.65
C MET A 333 -29.28 -22.04 -4.93
N SER A 334 -29.78 -20.81 -5.00
CA SER A 334 -30.22 -20.19 -6.24
C SER A 334 -29.57 -18.82 -6.39
N ALA A 335 -28.88 -18.63 -7.51
CA ALA A 335 -28.32 -17.31 -7.87
C ALA A 335 -29.40 -16.31 -8.34
N LEU A 336 -30.62 -16.77 -8.62
CA LEU A 336 -31.74 -15.93 -9.02
C LEU A 336 -32.45 -15.31 -7.80
N THR A 337 -32.74 -16.13 -6.79
CA THR A 337 -33.42 -15.69 -5.55
C THR A 337 -32.46 -15.21 -4.46
N ASP A 338 -31.14 -15.37 -4.67
CA ASP A 338 -30.07 -15.13 -3.69
C ASP A 338 -30.12 -16.02 -2.43
N GLU A 339 -30.98 -17.05 -2.44
CA GLU A 339 -31.07 -18.03 -1.37
C GLU A 339 -29.88 -18.99 -1.35
N GLY A 340 -29.33 -19.26 -0.17
CA GLY A 340 -28.21 -20.21 0.02
C GLY A 340 -26.83 -19.70 -0.40
N VAL A 341 -26.72 -18.63 -1.19
CA VAL A 341 -25.44 -18.09 -1.72
C VAL A 341 -24.44 -17.78 -0.59
N MET A 342 -24.89 -17.08 0.45
CA MET A 342 -24.04 -16.73 1.58
C MET A 342 -23.70 -17.92 2.47
N ALA A 343 -24.60 -18.91 2.59
CA ALA A 343 -24.35 -20.15 3.32
C ALA A 343 -23.22 -20.95 2.67
N VAL A 344 -23.26 -21.11 1.34
CA VAL A 344 -22.19 -21.75 0.55
C VAL A 344 -20.84 -21.05 0.77
N LYS A 345 -20.82 -19.71 0.70
CA LYS A 345 -19.60 -18.93 0.95
C LYS A 345 -19.05 -19.17 2.36
N ASN A 346 -19.90 -19.13 3.37
CA ASN A 346 -19.49 -19.25 4.76
C ASN A 346 -18.95 -20.65 5.06
N ALA A 347 -19.65 -21.69 4.59
CA ALA A 347 -19.24 -23.09 4.76
C ALA A 347 -17.87 -23.38 4.09
N ALA A 348 -17.67 -22.88 2.86
CA ALA A 348 -16.38 -23.03 2.16
C ALA A 348 -15.24 -22.30 2.87
N CYS A 349 -15.50 -21.07 3.36
CA CYS A 349 -14.51 -20.29 4.10
C CYS A 349 -14.11 -20.94 5.43
N GLU A 350 -15.09 -21.49 6.15
CA GLU A 350 -14.91 -22.13 7.45
C GLU A 350 -14.09 -23.41 7.34
N ARG A 351 -14.45 -24.30 6.40
CA ARG A 351 -13.69 -25.52 6.11
C ARG A 351 -12.24 -25.25 5.73
N LEU A 352 -12.03 -24.24 4.88
CA LEU A 352 -10.67 -23.84 4.50
C LEU A 352 -9.89 -23.31 5.71
N LEU A 353 -10.56 -22.59 6.60
CA LEU A 353 -9.96 -22.02 7.80
C LEU A 353 -9.57 -23.12 8.78
N GLU A 354 -10.46 -24.08 9.05
CA GLU A 354 -10.21 -25.23 9.92
C GLU A 354 -8.99 -26.03 9.46
N GLN A 355 -8.97 -26.45 8.19
CA GLN A 355 -7.84 -27.20 7.64
C GLN A 355 -6.53 -26.40 7.72
N ARG A 356 -6.57 -25.09 7.45
CA ARG A 356 -5.37 -24.23 7.54
C ARG A 356 -4.91 -24.02 8.98
N VAL A 357 -5.84 -23.91 9.93
CA VAL A 357 -5.52 -23.84 11.36
C VAL A 357 -4.88 -25.13 11.81
N GLU A 358 -5.40 -26.29 11.41
CA GLU A 358 -4.81 -27.60 11.74
C GLU A 358 -3.37 -27.74 11.20
N ILE A 359 -3.13 -27.37 9.94
CA ILE A 359 -1.79 -27.36 9.34
C ILE A 359 -0.86 -26.39 10.11
N LYS A 360 -1.39 -25.24 10.55
CA LYS A 360 -0.62 -24.24 11.28
C LYS A 360 -0.33 -24.68 12.73
N MET A 361 -1.26 -25.38 13.38
CA MET A 361 -1.09 -25.99 14.71
C MET A 361 0.01 -27.05 14.70
N LYS A 362 0.10 -27.85 13.63
CA LYS A 362 1.21 -28.80 13.40
C LYS A 362 2.56 -28.11 13.15
N SER A 363 2.58 -26.81 12.85
CA SER A 363 3.79 -26.05 12.54
C SER A 363 4.38 -25.38 13.78
N LYS A 364 5.72 -25.36 13.88
CA LYS A 364 6.45 -24.66 14.97
C LYS A 364 6.23 -23.13 14.97
N LYS A 365 5.75 -22.54 13.86
CA LYS A 365 5.48 -21.10 13.72
C LYS A 365 4.33 -20.59 14.60
N ILE A 366 3.56 -21.48 15.21
CA ILE A 366 2.51 -21.06 16.14
C ILE A 366 3.09 -20.40 17.39
N ASN A 367 4.25 -20.88 17.85
CA ASN A 367 4.90 -20.39 19.07
C ASN A 367 5.22 -18.89 19.00
N ASP A 368 5.60 -18.40 17.82
CA ASP A 368 5.88 -16.97 17.58
C ASP A 368 4.64 -16.08 17.75
N CYS A 369 3.44 -16.65 17.62
CA CYS A 369 2.17 -15.92 17.70
C CYS A 369 1.42 -16.15 19.02
N LEU A 370 1.85 -17.07 19.90
CA LEU A 370 1.10 -17.45 21.10
C LEU A 370 0.85 -16.28 22.04
N ASN A 371 1.81 -15.36 22.14
CA ASN A 371 1.68 -14.13 22.91
C ASN A 371 0.51 -13.23 22.48
N ARG A 372 0.08 -13.29 21.20
CA ARG A 372 -1.06 -12.52 20.69
C ARG A 372 -2.41 -13.15 21.01
N PHE A 373 -2.44 -14.47 21.22
CA PHE A 373 -3.66 -15.19 21.60
C PHE A 373 -3.89 -15.17 23.11
N HIS A 374 -2.83 -14.97 23.89
CA HIS A 374 -2.91 -14.92 25.34
C HIS A 374 -3.57 -13.62 25.82
N VAL A 375 -4.79 -13.71 26.33
CA VAL A 375 -5.46 -12.62 27.03
C VAL A 375 -4.99 -12.63 28.49
N ALA A 376 -4.35 -11.54 28.92
CA ALA A 376 -3.87 -11.41 30.29
C ALA A 376 -5.05 -11.23 31.26
N MET A 377 -5.25 -12.21 32.14
CA MET A 377 -6.25 -12.13 33.20
C MET A 377 -5.64 -11.39 34.40
N PRO A 378 -6.21 -10.24 34.82
CA PRO A 378 -5.70 -9.48 35.96
C PRO A 378 -5.88 -10.30 37.25
N LYS A 379 -4.80 -10.44 38.02
CA LYS A 379 -4.87 -11.03 39.37
C LYS A 379 -5.33 -9.95 40.36
N PRO A 380 -6.33 -10.23 41.23
CA PRO A 380 -6.73 -9.30 42.27
C PRO A 380 -5.53 -8.93 43.15
N ARG A 381 -5.25 -7.62 43.29
CA ARG A 381 -4.13 -7.10 44.06
C ARG A 381 -4.58 -6.33 45.30
N ASP A 382 -5.59 -5.47 45.13
CA ASP A 382 -6.15 -4.61 46.17
C ASP A 382 -7.68 -4.69 46.16
N ASN A 383 -8.32 -4.42 47.31
CA ASN A 383 -9.78 -4.36 47.44
C ASN A 383 -10.34 -2.99 47.01
N ARG A 384 -9.76 -2.37 45.97
CA ARG A 384 -10.22 -1.08 45.43
C ARG A 384 -10.94 -1.29 44.10
N ASP A 385 -12.21 -0.94 44.07
CA ASP A 385 -13.00 -0.97 42.84
C ASP A 385 -12.59 0.13 41.88
N ARG A 386 -12.44 -0.23 40.61
CA ARG A 386 -12.09 0.68 39.51
C ARG A 386 -13.16 0.56 38.41
N PRO A 387 -14.35 1.15 38.61
CA PRO A 387 -15.43 1.07 37.63
C PRO A 387 -15.08 1.85 36.36
N THR A 388 -15.70 1.48 35.25
CA THR A 388 -15.64 2.25 34.01
C THR A 388 -16.40 3.57 34.19
N CYS A 389 -15.72 4.70 34.04
CA CYS A 389 -16.35 6.03 34.11
C CYS A 389 -16.78 6.47 32.72
N ILE A 390 -18.05 6.23 32.38
CA ILE A 390 -18.67 6.72 31.14
C ILE A 390 -19.64 7.84 31.53
N PRO A 391 -19.41 9.10 31.09
CA PRO A 391 -20.29 10.20 31.41
C PRO A 391 -21.70 9.99 30.86
N GLN A 392 -22.72 10.40 31.62
CA GLN A 392 -24.12 10.26 31.23
C GLN A 392 -24.43 10.92 29.87
N ALA A 393 -23.83 12.08 29.59
CA ALA A 393 -23.98 12.79 28.33
C ALA A 393 -23.58 11.95 27.10
N VAL A 394 -22.62 11.02 27.23
CA VAL A 394 -22.20 10.14 26.13
C VAL A 394 -23.26 9.06 25.87
N LEU A 395 -23.87 8.52 26.93
CA LEU A 395 -24.94 7.53 26.82
C LEU A 395 -26.20 8.14 26.19
N GLU A 396 -26.56 9.36 26.60
CA GLU A 396 -27.66 10.12 26.00
C GLU A 396 -27.37 10.48 24.53
N ALA A 397 -26.15 10.92 24.21
CA ALA A 397 -25.76 11.20 22.83
C ALA A 397 -25.80 9.96 21.92
N GLN A 398 -25.46 8.77 22.44
CA GLN A 398 -25.60 7.51 21.68
C GLN A 398 -27.06 7.20 21.36
N ALA A 399 -27.98 7.46 22.30
CA ALA A 399 -29.42 7.30 22.07
C ALA A 399 -29.97 8.30 21.03
N ILE A 400 -29.54 9.57 21.10
CA ILE A 400 -29.94 10.61 20.14
C ILE A 400 -29.36 10.32 18.74
N ALA A 401 -28.11 9.89 18.64
CA ALA A 401 -27.50 9.49 17.37
C ALA A 401 -28.25 8.31 16.72
N ALA A 402 -28.76 7.37 17.52
CA ALA A 402 -29.63 6.30 17.04
C ALA A 402 -30.98 6.83 16.51
N ALA A 403 -31.48 7.95 17.05
CA ALA A 403 -32.68 8.66 16.59
C ALA A 403 -32.46 9.51 15.31
N LYS A 404 -31.26 9.49 14.71
CA LYS A 404 -30.89 10.11 13.42
C LYS A 404 -31.01 11.64 13.32
N GLU A 405 -31.07 12.36 14.43
CA GLU A 405 -30.87 13.82 14.39
C GLU A 405 -29.43 14.15 14.00
N LYS A 406 -29.24 14.77 12.83
CA LYS A 406 -27.91 15.17 12.35
C LYS A 406 -27.52 16.51 12.94
N LYS A 407 -26.56 16.50 13.87
CA LYS A 407 -25.87 17.71 14.31
C LYS A 407 -25.01 18.26 13.18
N LYS A 408 -25.06 19.58 12.96
CA LYS A 408 -24.19 20.28 12.01
C LYS A 408 -22.74 20.17 12.46
N LEU A 409 -21.88 19.65 11.59
CA LEU A 409 -20.45 19.50 11.88
C LEU A 409 -19.67 20.71 11.37
N GLU A 410 -18.46 20.92 11.90
CA GLU A 410 -17.59 22.02 11.45
C GLU A 410 -17.23 21.89 9.96
N ARG A 411 -17.17 20.66 9.43
CA ARG A 411 -16.99 20.41 8.00
C ARG A 411 -18.17 20.92 7.15
N ASP A 412 -19.38 20.88 7.68
CA ASP A 412 -20.55 21.41 6.97
C ASP A 412 -20.49 22.94 6.93
N LEU A 413 -20.10 23.57 8.05
CA LEU A 413 -19.85 25.01 8.13
C LEU A 413 -18.71 25.46 7.21
N GLU A 414 -17.64 24.68 7.13
CA GLU A 414 -16.53 24.91 6.20
C GLU A 414 -17.03 24.91 4.74
N ASN A 415 -17.81 23.90 4.35
CA ASN A 415 -18.35 23.79 2.99
C ASN A 415 -19.30 24.95 2.64
N GLU A 416 -20.10 25.41 3.59
CA GLU A 416 -21.00 26.55 3.40
C GLU A 416 -20.22 27.87 3.26
N ASN A 417 -19.11 28.02 3.99
CA ASN A 417 -18.35 29.26 4.09
C ASN A 417 -17.14 29.33 3.14
N GLY A 418 -17.26 28.71 1.96
CA GLY A 418 -16.24 28.82 0.90
C GLY A 418 -15.26 27.65 0.81
N GLY A 419 -15.39 26.64 1.68
CA GLY A 419 -14.64 25.40 1.63
C GLY A 419 -13.19 25.50 2.12
N ALA A 420 -12.49 24.37 1.95
CA ALA A 420 -11.12 24.22 2.42
C ALA A 420 -10.17 25.25 1.79
N GLY A 421 -9.45 25.98 2.64
CA GLY A 421 -8.48 27.00 2.25
C GLY A 421 -9.03 28.43 2.17
N VAL A 422 -10.35 28.61 2.22
CA VAL A 422 -10.99 29.94 2.35
C VAL A 422 -11.61 30.13 3.73
N TYR A 423 -12.27 29.08 4.25
CA TYR A 423 -12.84 29.12 5.59
C TYR A 423 -11.74 29.20 6.66
N SER A 424 -11.84 30.19 7.54
CA SER A 424 -10.99 30.34 8.72
C SER A 424 -11.82 30.09 9.98
N ALA A 425 -11.71 28.89 10.54
CA ALA A 425 -12.38 28.54 11.79
C ALA A 425 -11.78 29.33 12.97
N SER A 426 -12.60 30.06 13.73
CA SER A 426 -12.15 30.69 14.98
C SER A 426 -11.87 29.62 16.03
N LEU A 427 -10.64 29.61 16.56
CA LEU A 427 -10.25 28.72 17.65
C LEU A 427 -10.91 29.12 18.99
N LYS A 428 -11.31 30.38 19.13
CA LYS A 428 -11.85 30.95 20.38
C LYS A 428 -13.36 30.69 20.56
N LYS A 429 -14.08 30.39 19.48
CA LYS A 429 -15.54 30.18 19.45
C LYS A 429 -16.07 29.19 20.51
N HIS A 430 -15.28 28.17 20.86
CA HIS A 430 -15.69 27.09 21.75
C HIS A 430 -15.02 27.15 23.14
N TYR A 431 -14.38 28.26 23.51
CA TYR A 431 -13.83 28.42 24.85
C TYR A 431 -14.96 28.53 25.89
N LEU A 432 -14.70 28.00 27.07
CA LEU A 432 -15.58 28.12 28.23
C LEU A 432 -14.95 29.16 29.16
N LEU A 433 -15.47 30.38 29.12
CA LEU A 433 -15.04 31.50 29.95
C LEU A 433 -16.16 31.87 30.93
N ALA A 434 -15.83 32.65 31.96
CA ALA A 434 -16.84 33.16 32.89
C ALA A 434 -17.84 34.11 32.21
N ASP A 435 -17.36 34.87 31.24
CA ASP A 435 -18.16 35.72 30.35
C ASP A 435 -17.87 35.34 28.90
N ASP A 436 -18.94 35.19 28.10
CA ASP A 436 -18.84 34.84 26.69
C ASP A 436 -18.39 36.02 25.83
N GLU A 437 -18.54 37.26 26.31
CA GLU A 437 -18.11 38.48 25.60
C GLU A 437 -16.59 38.55 25.45
N TRP A 438 -15.83 38.03 26.42
CA TRP A 438 -14.37 38.09 26.45
C TRP A 438 -13.71 37.06 25.51
N LYS A 439 -14.48 36.25 24.78
CA LYS A 439 -13.90 35.20 23.92
C LYS A 439 -13.03 35.75 22.82
N GLU A 440 -13.36 36.92 22.27
CA GLU A 440 -12.59 37.51 21.17
C GLU A 440 -11.45 38.42 21.64
N ASP A 441 -11.36 38.69 22.95
CA ASP A 441 -10.33 39.55 23.52
C ASP A 441 -8.92 39.05 23.25
N ILE A 442 -7.99 39.99 23.12
CA ILE A 442 -6.58 39.73 22.83
C ILE A 442 -5.81 39.96 24.12
N LEU A 443 -5.26 38.88 24.69
CA LEU A 443 -4.37 38.97 25.84
C LEU A 443 -3.01 39.55 25.39
N PRO A 444 -2.52 40.64 26.01
CA PRO A 444 -1.18 41.13 25.76
C PRO A 444 -0.15 40.07 26.17
N GLU A 445 0.71 39.64 25.25
CA GLU A 445 1.71 38.61 25.54
C GLU A 445 2.99 39.20 26.13
N ILE A 446 3.38 40.41 25.70
CA ILE A 446 4.65 41.05 26.03
C ILE A 446 4.40 42.49 26.48
N LEU A 447 5.00 42.86 27.61
CA LEU A 447 5.02 44.22 28.14
C LEU A 447 6.44 44.56 28.59
N ASP A 448 7.01 45.65 28.07
CA ASP A 448 8.34 46.18 28.46
C ASP A 448 9.48 45.15 28.50
N GLY A 449 9.50 44.23 27.52
CA GLY A 449 10.53 43.19 27.39
C GLY A 449 10.32 41.96 28.27
N HIS A 450 9.20 41.88 28.99
CA HIS A 450 8.82 40.75 29.83
C HIS A 450 7.54 40.09 29.30
N ASN A 451 7.36 38.78 29.55
CA ASN A 451 6.12 38.11 29.17
C ASN A 451 5.07 38.34 30.25
N VAL A 452 3.85 38.73 29.85
CA VAL A 452 2.74 38.97 30.79
C VAL A 452 2.32 37.68 31.50
N ALA A 453 2.44 36.53 30.82
CA ALA A 453 2.10 35.22 31.38
C ALA A 453 2.93 34.84 32.61
N ASP A 454 4.14 35.39 32.76
CA ASP A 454 5.00 35.12 33.92
C ASP A 454 4.50 35.82 35.20
N PHE A 455 3.54 36.76 35.08
CA PHE A 455 3.00 37.56 36.17
C PHE A 455 1.48 37.34 36.39
N LEU A 456 0.87 36.40 35.67
CA LEU A 456 -0.55 36.04 35.83
C LEU A 456 -0.74 35.12 37.04
N ASP A 457 -1.09 35.72 38.17
CA ASP A 457 -1.42 35.02 39.41
C ASP A 457 -2.79 35.48 39.96
N PRO A 458 -3.65 34.58 40.49
CA PRO A 458 -4.94 34.98 41.07
C PRO A 458 -4.82 35.96 42.25
N ASP A 459 -3.70 35.91 42.96
CA ASP A 459 -3.38 36.68 44.18
C ASP A 459 -2.39 37.83 43.93
N ILE A 460 -2.17 38.23 42.67
CA ILE A 460 -1.13 39.22 42.32
C ILE A 460 -1.29 40.57 43.04
N LEU A 461 -2.54 41.02 43.24
CA LEU A 461 -2.82 42.30 43.90
C LEU A 461 -2.39 42.28 45.37
N GLU A 462 -2.65 41.19 46.10
CA GLU A 462 -2.24 41.03 47.49
C GLU A 462 -0.71 41.05 47.61
N ARG A 463 -0.01 40.35 46.71
CA ARG A 463 1.46 40.36 46.67
C ARG A 463 2.03 41.76 46.34
N CYS A 464 1.38 42.52 45.47
CA CYS A 464 1.77 43.90 45.19
C CYS A 464 1.59 44.80 46.41
N GLU A 465 0.49 44.69 47.14
CA GLU A 465 0.25 45.46 48.37
C GLU A 465 1.30 45.15 49.46
N GLU A 466 1.75 43.89 49.57
CA GLU A 466 2.84 43.52 50.47
C GLU A 466 4.18 44.15 50.08
N LEU A 467 4.51 44.11 48.79
CA LEU A 467 5.73 44.74 48.26
C LEU A 467 5.72 46.25 48.44
N GLU A 468 4.60 46.93 48.17
CA GLU A 468 4.46 48.37 48.38
C GLU A 468 4.62 48.75 49.86
N ARG A 469 4.12 47.91 50.78
CA ARG A 469 4.33 48.11 52.22
C ARG A 469 5.79 47.95 52.62
N GLU A 470 6.49 46.96 52.07
CA GLU A 470 7.93 46.77 52.30
C GLU A 470 8.74 47.95 51.74
N GLU A 471 8.43 48.42 50.53
CA GLU A 471 9.07 49.60 49.95
C GLU A 471 8.80 50.87 50.76
N GLY A 472 7.57 51.05 51.25
CA GLY A 472 7.20 52.17 52.14
C GLY A 472 8.02 52.20 53.42
N LEU A 473 8.17 51.06 54.10
CA LEU A 473 9.00 50.94 55.29
C LEU A 473 10.48 51.26 54.99
N ARG A 474 11.00 50.78 53.84
CA ARG A 474 12.37 51.09 53.42
C ARG A 474 12.60 52.58 53.17
N LEU A 475 11.63 53.27 52.56
CA LEU A 475 11.71 54.72 52.31
C LEU A 475 11.68 55.52 53.62
N GLU A 476 10.88 55.10 54.61
CA GLU A 476 10.86 55.73 55.93
C GLU A 476 12.19 55.53 56.67
N GLU A 477 12.79 54.33 56.61
CA GLU A 477 14.11 54.08 57.17
C GLU A 477 15.19 54.94 56.50
N GLU A 478 15.16 55.06 55.18
CA GLU A 478 16.12 55.87 54.42
C GLU A 478 15.95 57.36 54.72
N ALA A 479 14.71 57.85 54.85
CA ALA A 479 14.42 59.22 55.28
C ALA A 479 14.85 59.48 56.74
N ALA A 480 14.67 58.51 57.63
CA ALA A 480 15.11 58.60 59.02
C ALA A 480 16.65 58.61 59.11
N GLN A 481 17.35 57.81 58.30
CA GLN A 481 18.81 57.83 58.19
C GLN A 481 19.32 59.16 57.64
N ASP A 482 18.69 59.69 56.58
CA ASP A 482 19.05 61.01 56.03
C ASP A 482 18.80 62.14 57.04
N ALA A 483 17.76 62.04 57.88
CA ALA A 483 17.51 62.97 58.97
C ALA A 483 18.56 62.84 60.10
N PHE A 484 18.97 61.62 60.45
CA PHE A 484 20.00 61.36 61.47
C PHE A 484 21.39 61.82 61.05
N MET A 485 21.72 61.75 59.75
CA MET A 485 22.99 62.23 59.20
C MET A 485 23.13 63.77 59.20
N ILE A 486 22.04 64.52 59.44
CA ILE A 486 22.07 65.98 59.48
C ILE A 486 22.44 66.54 60.86
N ASP A 487 22.16 65.82 61.95
CA ASP A 487 22.41 66.28 63.33
C ASP A 487 23.77 65.86 63.91
N GLY A 488 24.60 65.13 63.16
CA GLY A 488 25.81 64.45 63.66
C GLY A 488 27.17 65.04 63.25
N HIS A 489 27.27 66.29 62.82
CA HIS A 489 28.57 66.91 62.52
C HIS A 489 28.78 68.26 63.24
N ASP A 490 29.41 68.15 64.42
CA ASP A 490 30.10 69.24 65.09
C ASP A 490 31.26 69.79 64.22
N GLU A 491 31.34 71.12 64.20
CA GLU A 491 32.40 71.98 63.66
C GLU A 491 32.74 71.92 62.16
N LEU A 492 31.78 72.34 61.33
CA LEU A 492 32.03 72.77 59.94
C LEU A 492 32.76 74.12 59.89
N THR A 493 33.87 74.20 59.17
CA THR A 493 34.57 75.45 58.85
C THR A 493 33.71 76.37 57.95
N GLU A 494 33.96 77.68 57.97
CA GLU A 494 33.12 78.69 57.32
C GLU A 494 33.04 78.50 55.78
N GLU A 495 34.11 78.01 55.16
CA GLU A 495 34.13 77.61 53.75
C GLU A 495 33.28 76.36 53.47
N GLN A 496 33.25 75.39 54.40
CA GLN A 496 32.46 74.17 54.27
C GLN A 496 30.95 74.45 54.40
N ARG A 497 30.52 75.43 55.22
CA ARG A 497 29.11 75.88 55.27
C ARG A 497 28.63 76.45 53.95
N GLU A 498 29.48 77.20 53.26
CA GLU A 498 29.14 77.82 51.97
C GLU A 498 28.98 76.76 50.86
N ILE A 499 29.86 75.76 50.84
CA ILE A 499 29.77 74.61 49.93
C ILE A 499 28.52 73.78 50.22
N LEU A 500 28.21 73.52 51.50
CA LEU A 500 27.00 72.81 51.91
C LEU A 500 25.72 73.57 51.49
N GLY A 501 25.73 74.90 51.59
CA GLY A 501 24.64 75.76 51.12
C GLY A 501 24.42 75.70 49.61
N LYS A 502 25.50 75.63 48.82
CA LYS A 502 25.45 75.42 47.36
C LYS A 502 24.92 74.03 47.01
N ILE A 503 25.31 72.99 47.76
CA ILE A 503 24.82 71.61 47.59
C ILE A 503 23.32 71.52 47.94
N ARG A 504 22.86 72.15 49.03
CA ARG A 504 21.44 72.21 49.41
C ARG A 504 20.58 72.89 48.35
N LYS A 505 21.02 74.03 47.80
CA LYS A 505 20.32 74.68 46.66
C LYS A 505 20.26 73.81 45.41
N LYS A 506 21.27 72.99 45.15
CA LYS A 506 21.30 72.07 44.00
C LYS A 506 20.40 70.84 44.21
N LYS A 507 20.36 70.26 45.42
CA LYS A 507 19.46 69.15 45.78
C LYS A 507 17.99 69.59 45.86
N ALA A 508 17.69 70.80 46.36
CA ALA A 508 16.31 71.31 46.43
C ALA A 508 15.67 71.60 45.06
N ARG A 509 16.47 71.74 43.99
CA ARG A 509 15.98 71.87 42.60
C ARG A 509 15.73 70.53 41.92
N ARG A 510 16.05 69.41 42.56
CA ARG A 510 15.91 68.08 42.00
C ARG A 510 14.45 67.64 42.20
N GLY A 511 13.64 67.80 41.15
CA GLY A 511 12.24 67.42 41.15
C GLY A 511 12.04 65.90 41.00
N GLU A 512 10.79 65.47 41.13
CA GLU A 512 10.34 64.08 41.02
C GLU A 512 10.79 63.39 39.71
N ALA A 513 10.94 64.17 38.63
CA ALA A 513 11.36 63.71 37.31
C ALA A 513 12.85 63.30 37.18
N ASP A 514 13.71 63.61 38.16
CA ASP A 514 15.17 63.35 38.12
C ASP A 514 15.62 62.15 38.99
N ARG A 515 14.67 61.32 39.44
CA ARG A 515 14.93 60.07 40.16
C ARG A 515 15.21 58.95 39.16
N VAL A 516 16.49 58.68 38.90
CA VAL A 516 16.93 57.44 38.24
C VAL A 516 17.08 56.39 39.34
N ILE A 517 16.26 55.33 39.30
CA ILE A 517 16.44 54.14 40.14
C ILE A 517 17.57 53.30 39.53
N PRO A 518 18.77 53.22 40.12
CA PRO A 518 19.77 52.27 39.69
C PRO A 518 19.32 50.90 40.20
N THR A 519 18.99 49.99 39.29
CA THR A 519 18.62 48.61 39.62
C THR A 519 19.76 47.92 40.38
N LEU A 520 19.69 47.90 41.70
CA LEU A 520 20.55 47.08 42.55
C LEU A 520 20.03 45.64 42.50
N LYS A 521 20.52 44.86 41.53
CA LYS A 521 20.18 43.45 41.36
C LYS A 521 20.44 42.64 42.65
N PRO A 522 19.44 41.93 43.20
CA PRO A 522 19.68 40.95 44.24
C PRO A 522 20.49 39.76 43.72
N LYS A 523 21.55 39.37 44.44
CA LYS A 523 22.54 38.34 44.08
C LYS A 523 22.00 36.89 43.97
N HIS A 524 20.71 36.65 44.18
CA HIS A 524 20.14 35.30 44.27
C HIS A 524 19.31 34.85 43.05
N LEU A 525 19.24 35.65 41.98
CA LEU A 525 18.74 35.22 40.67
C LEU A 525 19.90 34.82 39.75
N PHE A 526 20.70 33.85 40.20
CA PHE A 526 21.52 33.02 39.30
C PHE A 526 20.81 31.69 39.10
N SER A 527 19.73 31.68 38.30
CA SER A 527 19.32 30.44 37.65
C SER A 527 20.30 30.18 36.50
N GLY A 528 20.91 28.99 36.53
CA GLY A 528 22.01 28.63 35.65
C GLY A 528 21.64 28.78 34.17
N LYS A 529 22.51 29.45 33.41
CA LYS A 529 22.55 29.39 31.95
C LYS A 529 22.66 27.92 31.52
N ARG A 530 21.55 27.31 31.11
CA ARG A 530 21.60 26.11 30.26
C ARG A 530 22.25 26.53 28.94
N GLY A 531 23.41 25.96 28.64
CA GLY A 531 24.15 26.21 27.41
C GLY A 531 23.32 25.90 26.18
N VAL A 532 23.26 26.87 25.28
CA VAL A 532 22.66 26.79 23.95
C VAL A 532 23.31 25.62 23.18
N GLY A 533 22.55 24.54 22.99
CA GLY A 533 22.90 23.49 22.05
C GLY A 533 22.96 24.09 20.64
N LYS A 534 24.08 23.88 19.95
CA LYS A 534 24.30 24.38 18.58
C LYS A 534 23.35 23.70 17.60
N THR A 535 22.39 24.44 17.06
CA THR A 535 21.72 24.11 15.80
C THR A 535 22.37 24.90 14.66
N GLN A 536 23.37 24.29 14.02
CA GLN A 536 23.74 24.64 12.64
C GLN A 536 23.84 23.38 11.77
N ARG A 537 22.81 23.23 10.94
CA ARG A 537 22.74 22.62 9.59
C ARG A 537 23.06 21.12 9.46
N ARG A 538 22.04 20.32 9.15
CA ARG A 538 21.55 20.11 7.78
C ARG A 538 20.12 19.56 7.78
#